data_AF-A0A7V1IM15-F1
#
_entry.id   AF-A0A7V1IM15-F1
#
_cell.length_a   1.000
_cell.length_b   1.000
_cell.length_c   1.000
_cell.angle_alpha   90.00
_cell.angle_beta   90.00
_cell.angle_gamma   90.00
#
_symmetry.space_group_name_H-M   'P 1'
#
loop_
_entity.id
_entity.type
_entity.pdbx_description
1 polymer ?
#
loop_
_entity_poly.entity_id
_entity_poly.type
_entity_poly.pdbx_seq_one_letter_code
_entity_poly.pdbx_strand_id
1 'polypeptide(L)'
;MAPPISFSLDGKQYIAQAVGFGGGFAAEGGVVAHGWKVPNIPRVLVFALGANQELPPREVQTRPLPKPAPATASAETIARGKDVYQRHCAYCHGDGLRTGGLNPDLRYSPPEVHAIWQDIVRGGVLKERGMVSFAQFVSEEEAEAVRQYVLAEANRLWGEKR
;
A
#
# COMPACT_ATOMS: atom_id res chain seq x y z
N MET A 1 16.14 -6.80 -1.99
CA MET A 1 16.99 -5.71 -2.52
C MET A 1 17.66 -6.21 -3.79
N ALA A 2 17.81 -5.37 -4.81
CA ALA A 2 18.58 -5.71 -6.00
C ALA A 2 20.02 -5.18 -5.82
N PRO A 3 21.07 -6.01 -5.86
CA PRO A 3 22.44 -5.52 -5.85
C PRO A 3 22.81 -4.82 -7.17
N PRO A 4 23.75 -3.87 -7.17
CA PRO A 4 24.24 -3.25 -8.39
C PRO A 4 25.11 -4.22 -9.19
N ILE A 5 25.17 -4.02 -10.50
CA ILE A 5 26.07 -4.73 -11.41
C ILE A 5 27.02 -3.74 -12.09
N SER A 6 28.19 -4.20 -12.52
CA SER A 6 29.12 -3.42 -13.36
C SER A 6 29.35 -4.13 -14.69
N PHE A 7 29.50 -3.34 -15.76
CA PHE A 7 29.79 -3.83 -17.11
C PHE A 7 30.61 -2.79 -17.88
N SER A 8 31.16 -3.19 -19.03
CA SER A 8 31.85 -2.29 -19.96
C SER A 8 31.18 -2.31 -21.33
N LEU A 9 31.21 -1.16 -22.01
CA LEU A 9 30.78 -0.98 -23.38
C LEU A 9 31.75 0.00 -24.05
N ASP A 10 32.31 -0.38 -25.20
CA ASP A 10 33.28 0.43 -25.97
C ASP A 10 34.46 0.96 -25.12
N GLY A 11 34.98 0.12 -24.23
CA GLY A 11 36.09 0.47 -23.34
C GLY A 11 35.73 1.39 -22.17
N LYS A 12 34.46 1.81 -22.03
CA LYS A 12 33.97 2.61 -20.90
C LYS A 12 33.26 1.73 -19.86
N GLN A 13 33.54 1.95 -18.58
CA GLN A 13 32.86 1.25 -17.48
C GLN A 13 31.55 1.92 -17.10
N TYR A 14 30.56 1.08 -16.76
CA TYR A 14 29.25 1.46 -16.25
C TYR A 14 28.92 0.67 -14.97
N ILE A 15 28.10 1.28 -14.12
CA ILE A 15 27.47 0.62 -12.97
C ILE A 15 25.96 0.78 -13.14
N ALA A 16 25.21 -0.33 -13.12
CA ALA A 16 23.76 -0.32 -13.20
C ALA A 16 23.13 -0.80 -11.90
N GLN A 17 22.09 -0.10 -11.45
CA GLN A 17 21.30 -0.44 -10.28
C GLN A 17 19.82 -0.37 -10.62
N ALA A 18 19.11 -1.49 -10.42
CA ALA A 18 17.65 -1.46 -10.37
C ALA A 18 17.22 -0.85 -9.03
N VAL A 19 16.62 0.34 -9.05
CA VAL A 19 16.08 1.01 -7.87
C VAL A 19 14.57 0.85 -7.84
N GLY A 20 14.02 0.57 -6.66
CA GLY A 20 12.59 0.43 -6.41
C GLY A 20 12.37 0.05 -4.95
N PHE A 21 11.63 0.88 -4.22
CA PHE A 21 11.26 0.59 -2.84
C PHE A 21 10.25 -0.56 -2.84
N GLY A 22 10.54 -1.66 -2.16
CA GLY A 22 9.76 -2.88 -2.26
C GLY A 22 10.26 -4.02 -1.38
N GLY A 23 9.80 -5.24 -1.68
CA GLY A 23 10.10 -6.45 -0.91
C GLY A 23 9.35 -6.50 0.43
N GLY A 24 9.64 -7.53 1.24
CA GLY A 24 8.96 -7.75 2.53
C GLY A 24 9.02 -6.55 3.47
N PHE A 25 10.09 -5.75 3.45
CA PHE A 25 10.18 -4.55 4.29
C PHE A 25 9.17 -3.46 3.91
N ALA A 26 8.92 -3.24 2.62
CA ALA A 26 7.92 -2.27 2.17
C ALA A 26 6.47 -2.76 2.38
N ALA A 27 6.30 -4.08 2.49
CA ALA A 27 5.01 -4.75 2.72
C ALA A 27 4.76 -4.99 4.23
N GLU A 28 5.43 -5.97 4.83
CA GLU A 28 5.32 -6.36 6.24
C GLU A 28 5.90 -5.32 7.20
N GLY A 29 7.03 -4.71 6.84
CA GLY A 29 7.68 -3.66 7.63
C GLY A 29 6.95 -2.31 7.60
N GLY A 30 5.70 -2.29 7.10
CA GLY A 30 4.90 -1.09 6.88
C GLY A 30 4.79 -0.18 8.09
N VAL A 31 4.73 -0.70 9.32
CA VAL A 31 4.69 0.10 10.56
C VAL A 31 5.98 0.88 10.79
N VAL A 32 7.14 0.29 10.49
CA VAL A 32 8.46 0.92 10.63
C VAL A 32 8.71 1.91 9.49
N ALA A 33 8.32 1.53 8.28
CA ALA A 33 8.37 2.41 7.11
C ALA A 33 7.23 3.45 7.10
N HIS A 34 6.29 3.39 8.06
CA HIS A 34 5.11 4.25 8.05
C HIS A 34 5.50 5.71 8.20
N GLY A 35 5.07 6.54 7.25
CA GLY A 35 5.41 7.96 7.24
C GLY A 35 6.74 8.29 6.56
N TRP A 36 7.52 7.29 6.12
CA TRP A 36 8.64 7.53 5.23
C TRP A 36 8.10 8.05 3.90
N LYS A 37 8.54 9.25 3.49
CA LYS A 37 8.16 9.84 2.21
C LYS A 37 9.10 9.38 1.09
N VAL A 38 9.35 8.07 1.02
CA VAL A 38 10.18 7.46 -0.02
C VAL A 38 9.26 7.01 -1.15
N PRO A 39 9.21 7.74 -2.28
CA PRO A 39 8.39 7.33 -3.40
C PRO A 39 8.97 6.05 -4.03
N ASN A 40 8.12 5.08 -4.34
CA ASN A 40 8.54 3.97 -5.19
C ASN A 40 8.43 4.39 -6.67
N ILE A 41 9.55 4.76 -7.29
CA ILE A 41 9.64 5.08 -8.72
C ILE A 41 10.63 4.08 -9.35
N PRO A 42 10.16 2.88 -9.75
CA PRO A 42 11.05 1.83 -10.24
C PRO A 42 11.78 2.24 -11.52
N ARG A 43 13.11 2.21 -11.52
CA ARG A 43 13.97 2.54 -12.67
C ARG A 43 15.28 1.77 -12.63
N VAL A 44 15.95 1.64 -13.77
CA VAL A 44 17.36 1.25 -13.83
C VAL A 44 18.18 2.54 -13.92
N LEU A 45 19.01 2.79 -12.91
CA LEU A 45 19.98 3.88 -12.92
C LEU A 45 21.31 3.35 -13.41
N VAL A 46 21.90 4.01 -14.42
CA VAL A 46 23.20 3.65 -14.97
C VAL A 46 24.15 4.82 -14.78
N PHE A 47 25.26 4.57 -14.11
CA PHE A 47 26.28 5.55 -13.75
C PHE A 47 27.54 5.31 -14.59
N ALA A 48 28.22 6.39 -14.97
CA ALA A 48 29.52 6.34 -15.62
C ALA A 48 30.34 7.59 -15.31
N LEU A 49 31.67 7.50 -15.39
CA LEU A 49 32.53 8.67 -15.20
C LEU A 49 32.24 9.76 -16.25
N GLY A 50 32.13 11.01 -15.77
CA GLY A 50 31.83 12.19 -16.59
C GLY A 50 30.36 12.32 -17.03
N ALA A 51 29.46 11.45 -16.57
CA ALA A 51 28.02 11.58 -16.84
C ALA A 51 27.44 12.81 -16.12
N ASN A 52 26.53 13.53 -16.78
CA ASN A 52 25.91 14.77 -16.30
C ASN A 52 24.38 14.79 -16.51
N GLN A 53 23.77 13.61 -16.62
CA GLN A 53 22.32 13.48 -16.79
C GLN A 53 21.62 13.75 -15.46
N GLU A 54 20.49 14.45 -15.53
CA GLU A 54 19.63 14.70 -14.39
C GLU A 54 18.43 13.75 -14.39
N LEU A 55 17.95 13.40 -13.19
CA LEU A 55 16.68 12.68 -13.09
C LEU A 55 15.53 13.61 -13.46
N PRO A 56 14.50 13.12 -14.16
CA PRO A 56 13.33 13.94 -14.43
C PRO A 56 12.69 14.38 -13.10
N PRO A 57 12.08 15.57 -13.07
CA PRO A 57 11.47 16.10 -11.86
C PRO A 57 10.42 15.12 -11.34
N ARG A 58 10.30 15.08 -10.00
CA ARG A 58 9.29 14.26 -9.34
C ARG A 58 8.06 15.10 -9.05
N GLU A 59 6.90 14.61 -9.44
CA GLU A 59 5.63 15.09 -8.92
C GLU A 59 5.44 14.61 -7.47
N VAL A 60 5.26 15.57 -6.56
CA VAL A 60 4.82 15.26 -5.19
C VAL A 60 3.31 15.13 -5.20
N GLN A 61 2.83 13.90 -5.33
CA GLN A 61 1.40 13.61 -5.22
C GLN A 61 0.99 13.70 -3.75
N THR A 62 0.15 14.68 -3.41
CA THR A 62 -0.52 14.76 -2.11
C THR A 62 -1.91 14.14 -2.26
N ARG A 63 -2.16 13.04 -1.55
CA ARG A 63 -3.49 12.45 -1.49
C ARG A 63 -4.23 13.01 -0.29
N PRO A 64 -5.30 13.81 -0.47
CA PRO A 64 -6.11 14.25 0.66
C PRO A 64 -6.77 13.04 1.32
N LEU A 65 -6.90 13.08 2.64
CA LEU A 65 -7.72 12.11 3.36
C LEU A 65 -9.18 12.42 3.02
N PRO A 66 -9.97 11.49 2.44
CA PRO A 66 -11.40 11.72 2.27
C PRO A 66 -12.09 11.74 3.63
N LYS A 67 -13.20 12.50 3.77
CA LYS A 67 -14.05 12.41 4.95
C LYS A 67 -14.68 11.00 4.99
N PRO A 68 -14.38 10.18 6.00
CA PRO A 68 -14.91 8.83 6.06
C PRO A 68 -16.39 8.81 6.45
N ALA A 69 -17.11 7.78 6.00
CA ALA A 69 -18.42 7.46 6.55
C ALA A 69 -18.28 6.97 8.00
N PRO A 70 -19.30 7.13 8.88
CA PRO A 70 -19.25 6.59 10.22
C PRO A 70 -19.10 5.06 10.21
N ALA A 71 -18.32 4.52 11.13
CA ALA A 71 -18.43 3.11 11.48
C ALA A 71 -19.68 2.92 12.36
N THR A 72 -20.55 1.98 11.99
CA THR A 72 -21.86 1.79 12.62
C THR A 72 -22.00 0.45 13.32
N ALA A 73 -21.02 -0.45 13.15
CA ALA A 73 -21.02 -1.75 13.80
C ALA A 73 -20.65 -1.67 15.29
N SER A 74 -20.94 -2.73 16.04
CA SER A 74 -20.57 -2.84 17.45
C SER A 74 -19.05 -2.90 17.62
N ALA A 75 -18.56 -2.58 18.82
CA ALA A 75 -17.14 -2.70 19.15
C ALA A 75 -16.62 -4.14 18.95
N GLU A 76 -17.46 -5.15 19.23
CA GLU A 76 -17.14 -6.56 19.01
C GLU A 76 -16.98 -6.89 17.51
N THR A 77 -17.90 -6.43 16.66
CA THR A 77 -17.78 -6.61 15.20
C THR A 77 -16.54 -5.92 14.65
N ILE A 78 -16.23 -4.71 15.13
CA ILE A 78 -15.02 -3.98 14.73
C ILE A 78 -13.76 -4.74 15.18
N ALA A 79 -13.74 -5.30 16.40
CA ALA A 79 -12.64 -6.11 16.88
C ALA A 79 -12.44 -7.38 16.04
N ARG A 80 -13.53 -8.07 15.69
CA ARG A 80 -13.46 -9.22 14.76
C ARG A 80 -12.94 -8.81 13.39
N GLY A 81 -13.39 -7.66 12.86
CA GLY A 81 -12.91 -7.10 11.61
C GLY A 81 -11.40 -6.84 11.62
N LYS A 82 -10.87 -6.33 12.74
CA LYS A 82 -9.43 -6.18 12.96
C LYS A 82 -8.72 -7.53 12.89
N ASP A 83 -9.21 -8.57 13.56
CA ASP A 83 -8.55 -9.88 13.56
C ASP A 83 -8.50 -10.50 12.16
N VAL A 84 -9.61 -10.41 11.41
CA VAL A 84 -9.67 -10.86 10.00
C VAL A 84 -8.70 -10.05 9.14
N TYR A 85 -8.68 -8.72 9.31
CA TYR A 85 -7.75 -7.84 8.60
C TYR A 85 -6.29 -8.23 8.84
N GLN A 86 -5.92 -8.48 10.10
CA GLN A 86 -4.55 -8.84 10.44
C GLN A 86 -4.14 -10.19 9.83
N ARG A 87 -5.07 -11.14 9.77
CA ARG A 87 -4.81 -12.45 9.19
C ARG A 87 -4.67 -12.42 7.67
N HIS A 88 -5.48 -11.63 6.97
CA HIS A 88 -5.62 -11.74 5.51
C HIS A 88 -5.14 -10.52 4.71
N CYS A 89 -5.14 -9.33 5.31
CA CYS A 89 -4.96 -8.07 4.59
C CYS A 89 -3.65 -7.35 4.95
N ALA A 90 -3.19 -7.49 6.21
CA ALA A 90 -2.10 -6.70 6.76
C ALA A 90 -0.75 -6.91 6.07
N TYR A 91 -0.49 -8.10 5.51
CA TYR A 91 0.74 -8.36 4.73
C TYR A 91 0.89 -7.35 3.57
N CYS A 92 -0.22 -7.02 2.91
CA CYS A 92 -0.23 -6.11 1.78
C CYS A 92 -0.55 -4.66 2.21
N HIS A 93 -1.51 -4.47 3.11
CA HIS A 93 -2.03 -3.15 3.47
C HIS A 93 -1.41 -2.56 4.75
N GLY A 94 -0.44 -3.27 5.34
CA GLY A 94 0.29 -2.87 6.53
C GLY A 94 -0.41 -3.29 7.83
N ASP A 95 0.39 -3.65 8.84
CA ASP A 95 -0.12 -3.96 10.17
C ASP A 95 -0.87 -2.74 10.75
N GLY A 96 -2.10 -2.98 11.21
CA GLY A 96 -2.99 -1.94 11.72
C GLY A 96 -3.25 -0.80 10.72
N LEU A 97 -3.29 -1.10 9.42
CA LEU A 97 -3.50 -0.16 8.31
C LEU A 97 -2.34 0.84 8.12
N ARG A 98 -1.17 0.54 8.67
CA ARG A 98 0.05 1.33 8.50
C ARG A 98 0.91 0.73 7.40
N THR A 99 0.60 1.08 6.15
CA THR A 99 1.39 0.65 4.99
C THR A 99 2.70 1.43 4.86
N GLY A 100 3.71 0.80 4.25
CA GLY A 100 4.95 1.43 3.78
C GLY A 100 4.78 2.19 2.45
N GLY A 101 3.56 2.22 1.89
CA GLY A 101 3.23 3.03 0.71
C GLY A 101 3.38 2.32 -0.64
N LEU A 102 3.67 1.01 -0.64
CA LEU A 102 3.70 0.20 -1.86
C LEU A 102 2.28 -0.14 -2.36
N ASN A 103 1.39 -0.46 -1.42
CA ASN A 103 -0.02 -0.75 -1.67
C ASN A 103 -0.91 0.35 -1.06
N PRO A 104 -2.19 0.46 -1.48
CA PRO A 104 -3.08 1.49 -0.96
C PRO A 104 -3.26 1.43 0.57
N ASP A 105 -3.15 2.58 1.23
CA ASP A 105 -3.62 2.75 2.61
C ASP A 105 -5.15 2.77 2.60
N LEU A 106 -5.77 1.75 3.20
CA LEU A 106 -7.22 1.58 3.13
C LEU A 106 -7.97 2.67 3.92
N ARG A 107 -7.32 3.37 4.85
CA ARG A 107 -7.94 4.51 5.59
C ARG A 107 -8.19 5.71 4.68
N TYR A 108 -7.53 5.76 3.53
CA TYR A 108 -7.72 6.78 2.51
C TYR A 108 -8.72 6.36 1.42
N SER A 109 -9.37 5.21 1.55
CA SER A 109 -10.32 4.70 0.56
C SER A 109 -11.49 5.68 0.40
N PRO A 110 -11.86 6.07 -0.84
CA PRO A 110 -12.99 6.95 -1.07
C PRO A 110 -14.32 6.17 -0.99
N PRO A 111 -15.47 6.85 -0.90
CA PRO A 111 -16.78 6.21 -0.74
C PRO A 111 -17.10 5.14 -1.80
N GLU A 112 -16.61 5.32 -3.03
CA GLU A 112 -16.83 4.40 -4.14
C GLU A 112 -16.17 3.04 -3.88
N VAL A 113 -15.01 3.02 -3.22
CA VAL A 113 -14.35 1.76 -2.81
C VAL A 113 -15.17 1.05 -1.74
N HIS A 114 -15.72 1.79 -0.78
CA HIS A 114 -16.58 1.22 0.25
C HIS A 114 -17.92 0.70 -0.31
N ALA A 115 -18.42 1.29 -1.40
CA ALA A 115 -19.67 0.88 -2.04
C ALA A 115 -19.58 -0.49 -2.72
N ILE A 116 -18.42 -0.83 -3.28
CA ILE A 116 -18.16 -2.13 -3.96
C ILE A 116 -17.24 -3.04 -3.14
N TRP A 117 -17.24 -2.90 -1.81
CA TRP A 117 -16.28 -3.57 -0.93
C TRP A 117 -16.29 -5.10 -1.08
N GLN A 118 -17.48 -5.70 -1.17
CA GLN A 118 -17.63 -7.15 -1.36
C GLN A 118 -17.07 -7.59 -2.71
N ASP A 119 -17.30 -6.82 -3.77
CA ASP A 119 -16.79 -7.14 -5.11
C ASP A 119 -15.26 -7.06 -5.15
N ILE A 120 -14.66 -6.14 -4.39
CA ILE A 120 -13.21 -6.03 -4.26
C ILE A 120 -12.64 -7.20 -3.46
N VAL A 121 -13.12 -7.41 -2.23
CA VAL A 121 -12.53 -8.36 -1.28
C VAL A 121 -12.86 -9.80 -1.66
N ARG A 122 -14.09 -10.07 -2.08
CA ARG A 122 -14.58 -11.41 -2.40
C ARG A 122 -14.80 -11.62 -3.89
N GLY A 123 -15.31 -10.61 -4.62
CA GLY A 123 -15.55 -10.72 -6.06
C GLY A 123 -14.29 -10.70 -6.93
N GLY A 124 -13.15 -10.24 -6.40
CA GLY A 124 -11.89 -10.21 -7.14
C GLY A 124 -11.87 -9.25 -8.32
N VAL A 125 -12.71 -8.20 -8.32
CA VAL A 125 -12.79 -7.24 -9.44
C VAL A 125 -11.50 -6.46 -9.69
N LEU A 126 -10.56 -6.50 -8.73
CA LEU A 126 -9.23 -5.90 -8.83
C LEU A 126 -8.09 -6.91 -9.00
N LYS A 127 -8.37 -8.18 -9.34
CA LYS A 127 -7.36 -9.25 -9.46
C LYS A 127 -6.24 -8.93 -10.46
N GLU A 128 -6.57 -8.29 -11.58
CA GLU A 128 -5.60 -7.88 -12.61
C GLU A 128 -4.63 -6.80 -12.12
N ARG A 129 -4.94 -6.15 -10.99
CA ARG A 129 -4.08 -5.18 -10.29
C ARG A 129 -3.41 -5.78 -9.05
N GLY A 130 -3.49 -7.10 -8.86
CA GLY A 130 -2.86 -7.82 -7.76
C GLY A 130 -3.70 -7.95 -6.48
N MET A 131 -4.90 -7.37 -6.42
CA MET A 131 -5.82 -7.58 -5.28
C MET A 131 -6.68 -8.82 -5.53
N VAL A 132 -6.25 -9.94 -4.93
CA VAL A 132 -6.89 -11.25 -5.11
C VAL A 132 -8.27 -11.34 -4.44
N SER A 133 -9.08 -12.30 -4.87
CA SER A 133 -10.30 -12.68 -4.16
C SER A 133 -9.96 -13.48 -2.90
N PHE A 134 -10.65 -13.16 -1.80
CA PHE A 134 -10.58 -13.87 -0.54
C PHE A 134 -11.85 -14.69 -0.25
N ALA A 135 -12.74 -14.90 -1.24
CA ALA A 135 -14.04 -15.54 -1.02
C ALA A 135 -13.96 -16.96 -0.40
N GLN A 136 -12.83 -17.66 -0.60
CA GLN A 136 -12.57 -18.98 -0.02
C GLN A 136 -12.19 -18.93 1.47
N PHE A 137 -11.76 -17.78 1.98
CA PHE A 137 -11.20 -17.62 3.34
C PHE A 137 -11.93 -16.59 4.19
N VAL A 138 -12.70 -15.70 3.55
CA VAL A 138 -13.39 -14.58 4.19
C VAL A 138 -14.85 -14.60 3.75
N SER A 139 -15.73 -14.77 4.73
CA SER A 139 -17.19 -14.68 4.53
C SER A 139 -17.65 -13.25 4.23
N GLU A 140 -18.90 -13.09 3.79
CA GLU A 140 -19.49 -11.76 3.55
C GLU A 140 -19.53 -10.92 4.82
N GLU A 141 -19.91 -11.52 5.94
CA GLU A 141 -19.95 -10.87 7.24
C GLU A 141 -18.57 -10.45 7.71
N GLU A 142 -17.54 -11.29 7.50
CA GLU A 142 -16.16 -10.94 7.84
C GLU A 142 -15.61 -9.84 6.95
N ALA A 143 -15.91 -9.86 5.64
CA ALA A 143 -15.54 -8.78 4.74
C ALA A 143 -16.19 -7.45 5.16
N GLU A 144 -17.46 -7.46 5.57
CA GLU A 144 -18.12 -6.28 6.12
C GLU A 144 -17.53 -5.85 7.46
N ALA A 145 -17.19 -6.78 8.35
CA ALA A 145 -16.52 -6.47 9.61
C ALA A 145 -15.17 -5.77 9.36
N VAL A 146 -14.39 -6.23 8.37
CA VAL A 146 -13.15 -5.55 7.95
C VAL A 146 -13.45 -4.14 7.43
N ARG A 147 -14.52 -3.96 6.63
CA ARG A 147 -14.92 -2.62 6.15
C ARG A 147 -15.21 -1.66 7.31
N GLN A 148 -15.90 -2.15 8.34
CA GLN A 148 -16.23 -1.38 9.55
C GLN A 148 -14.98 -1.04 10.36
N TYR A 149 -14.03 -1.97 10.48
CA TYR A 149 -12.73 -1.71 11.08
C TYR A 149 -11.94 -0.62 10.32
N VAL A 150 -11.89 -0.69 8.99
CA VAL A 150 -11.24 0.33 8.15
C VAL A 150 -11.91 1.69 8.34
N LEU A 151 -13.24 1.76 8.36
CA LEU A 151 -13.97 3.01 8.60
C LEU A 151 -13.69 3.56 10.01
N ALA A 152 -13.63 2.72 11.04
CA ALA A 152 -13.33 3.16 12.40
C ALA A 152 -11.94 3.80 12.49
N GLU A 153 -10.92 3.17 11.90
CA GLU A 153 -9.56 3.70 11.87
C GLU A 153 -9.41 4.93 10.96
N ALA A 154 -10.16 5.00 9.86
CA ALA A 154 -10.24 6.19 9.03
C ALA A 154 -10.85 7.37 9.78
N ASN A 155 -11.94 7.17 10.55
CA ASN A 155 -12.56 8.19 11.38
C ASN A 155 -11.62 8.67 12.49
N ARG A 156 -10.90 7.75 13.15
CA ARG A 156 -9.88 8.10 14.14
C ARG A 156 -8.79 8.99 13.52
N LEU A 157 -8.24 8.59 12.37
CA LEU A 157 -7.23 9.38 11.65
C LEU A 157 -7.77 10.75 11.18
N TRP A 158 -9.03 10.80 10.74
CA TRP A 158 -9.69 12.04 10.33
C TRP A 158 -9.85 13.02 11.49
N GLY A 159 -10.19 12.51 12.69
CA GLY A 159 -10.26 13.30 13.91
C GLY A 159 -8.92 13.87 14.36
N GLU A 160 -7.83 13.12 14.18
CA GLU A 160 -6.46 13.54 14.53
C GLU A 160 -5.88 14.60 13.58
N LYS A 161 -6.38 14.70 12.35
CA LYS A 161 -5.89 15.62 11.31
C LYS A 161 -6.72 16.90 11.16
N ARG A 162 -7.77 17.06 11.96
CA ARG A 162 -8.58 18.28 12.05
C ARG A 162 -8.05 19.19 13.15
#